data_AF-A0A6B3GNY2-F1
#
_entry.id   AF-A0A6B3GNY2-F1
#
_cell.length_a   1.000
_cell.length_b   1.000
_cell.length_c   1.000
_cell.angle_alpha   90.00
_cell.angle_beta   90.00
_cell.angle_gamma   90.00
#
_symmetry.space_group_name_H-M   'P 1'
#
loop_
_entity.id
_entity.type
_entity.pdbx_description
1 polymer ?
#
loop_
_entity_poly.entity_id
_entity_poly.type
_entity_poly.pdbx_seq_one_letter_code
_entity_poly.pdbx_strand_id
1 'polypeptide(L)'
;MAEGDALSTHIFGVQLGGYLVESIQEISGMTVEEEVVEVRQVTAEGKQIIRKQPGARQAGEVTITRGLDKSSEFTTWIKETLNNGAVDTARQNLTIEIKDSTGETVRRIQL
;
A
#
# COMPACT_ATOMS: atom_id res chain seq x y z
N MET A 1 7.97 -22.20 -9.36
CA MET A 1 8.90 -21.08 -9.63
C MET A 1 10.21 -21.37 -8.93
N ALA A 2 11.35 -21.11 -9.57
CA ALA A 2 12.67 -21.29 -8.95
C ALA A 2 12.97 -20.12 -8.01
N GLU A 3 13.80 -20.33 -6.97
CA GLU A 3 14.21 -19.26 -6.06
C GLU A 3 14.90 -18.13 -6.83
N GLY A 4 14.36 -16.92 -6.72
CA GLY A 4 14.91 -15.71 -7.35
C GLY A 4 14.21 -15.24 -8.62
N ASP A 5 13.25 -15.99 -9.14
CA ASP A 5 12.49 -15.57 -10.33
C ASP A 5 11.49 -14.45 -9.99
N ALA A 6 11.36 -13.47 -10.90
CA ALA A 6 10.48 -12.32 -10.66
C ALA A 6 9.01 -12.77 -10.68
N LEU A 7 8.24 -12.31 -9.69
CA LEU A 7 6.82 -12.60 -9.63
C LEU A 7 6.07 -11.90 -10.76
N SER A 8 5.05 -12.57 -11.29
CA SER A 8 4.08 -11.95 -12.17
C SER A 8 3.37 -10.81 -11.46
N THR A 9 3.47 -9.59 -11.99
CA THR A 9 2.87 -8.38 -11.38
C THR A 9 1.51 -8.02 -11.97
N HIS A 10 1.02 -8.75 -12.98
CA HIS A 10 -0.27 -8.47 -13.63
C HIS A 10 -1.43 -9.31 -13.08
N ILE A 11 -1.15 -10.27 -12.20
CA ILE A 11 -2.19 -11.08 -11.55
C ILE A 11 -2.21 -10.70 -10.07
N PHE A 12 -3.20 -9.90 -9.71
CA PHE A 12 -3.37 -9.42 -8.34
C PHE A 12 -4.84 -9.31 -7.97
N GLY A 13 -5.12 -9.44 -6.68
CA GLY A 13 -6.42 -9.18 -6.09
C GLY A 13 -6.30 -8.16 -4.97
N VAL A 14 -7.37 -7.39 -4.74
CA VAL A 14 -7.47 -6.49 -3.58
C VAL A 14 -8.72 -6.82 -2.80
N GLN A 15 -8.53 -6.94 -1.50
CA GLN A 15 -9.60 -7.12 -0.54
C GLN A 15 -9.56 -5.97 0.44
N LEU A 16 -10.69 -5.29 0.59
CA LEU A 16 -10.87 -4.20 1.54
C LEU A 16 -11.71 -4.74 2.69
N GLY A 17 -11.05 -5.47 3.61
CA GLY A 17 -11.70 -6.21 4.69
C GLY A 17 -12.84 -7.12 4.21
N GLY A 18 -14.08 -6.73 4.50
CA GLY A 18 -15.28 -7.44 4.07
C GLY A 18 -15.69 -7.26 2.59
N TYR A 19 -15.10 -6.30 1.88
CA TYR A 19 -15.45 -6.01 0.49
C TYR A 19 -14.40 -6.57 -0.46
N LEU A 20 -14.83 -7.43 -1.39
CA LEU A 20 -13.94 -7.97 -2.41
C LEU A 20 -13.99 -7.10 -3.67
N VAL A 21 -12.83 -6.68 -4.17
CA VAL A 21 -12.75 -5.88 -5.41
C VAL A 21 -12.40 -6.82 -6.57
N GLU A 22 -13.41 -7.18 -7.35
CA GLU A 22 -13.30 -8.23 -8.38
C GLU A 22 -12.49 -7.81 -9.61
N SER A 23 -12.64 -6.57 -10.07
CA SER A 23 -11.97 -6.07 -11.28
C SER A 23 -11.17 -4.81 -10.97
N ILE A 24 -9.84 -4.92 -11.08
CA ILE A 24 -8.89 -3.84 -10.83
C ILE A 24 -7.97 -3.73 -12.04
N GLN A 25 -7.69 -2.50 -12.45
CA GLN A 25 -6.82 -2.22 -13.58
C GLN A 25 -5.40 -1.95 -13.13
N GLU A 26 -5.23 -1.17 -12.05
CA GLU A 26 -3.91 -0.75 -11.59
C GLU A 26 -3.91 -0.45 -10.09
N ILE A 27 -2.80 -0.76 -9.43
CA ILE A 27 -2.48 -0.34 -8.07
C ILE A 27 -1.14 0.39 -8.12
N SER A 28 -1.10 1.63 -7.65
CA SER A 28 0.09 2.47 -7.65
C SER A 28 0.23 3.27 -6.36
N GLY A 29 1.37 3.94 -6.19
CA GLY A 29 1.64 4.81 -5.04
C GLY A 29 2.17 4.13 -3.79
N MET A 30 2.26 2.80 -3.76
CA MET A 30 2.74 2.06 -2.59
C MET A 30 4.23 2.31 -2.30
N THR A 31 4.52 3.38 -1.55
CA THR A 31 5.86 3.76 -1.08
C THR A 31 5.91 3.70 0.43
N VAL A 32 7.08 3.30 0.96
CA VAL A 32 7.39 3.38 2.38
C VAL A 32 8.48 4.42 2.52
N GLU A 33 8.10 5.60 2.99
CA GLU A 33 9.01 6.72 3.17
C GLU A 33 9.31 6.92 4.65
N GLU A 34 10.58 7.16 4.94
CA GLU A 34 11.09 7.45 6.27
C GLU A 34 11.85 8.77 6.21
N GLU A 35 11.47 9.71 7.06
CA GLU A 35 12.18 10.97 7.17
C GLU A 35 13.59 10.72 7.72
N VAL A 36 14.59 11.43 7.21
CA VAL A 36 15.96 11.33 7.73
C VAL A 36 16.30 12.64 8.44
N VAL A 37 16.53 12.56 9.75
CA VAL A 37 16.95 13.71 10.55
C VAL A 37 18.47 13.82 10.50
N GLU A 38 18.99 14.93 10.00
CA GLU A 38 20.43 15.19 9.93
C GLU A 38 20.93 16.01 11.13
N VAL A 39 21.76 15.39 11.97
CA VAL A 39 22.40 16.07 13.10
C VAL A 39 23.83 16.43 12.72
N ARG A 40 24.13 17.73 12.68
CA ARG A 40 25.48 18.25 12.44
C ARG A 40 26.22 18.36 13.76
N GLN A 41 27.26 17.56 13.95
CA GLN A 41 28.15 17.60 15.12
C GLN A 41 29.55 18.02 14.70
N VAL A 42 30.18 18.90 15.47
CA VAL A 42 31.61 19.19 15.33
C VAL A 42 32.34 18.34 16.37
N THR A 43 33.22 17.47 15.89
CA THR A 43 34.11 16.69 16.77
C THR A 43 35.08 17.61 17.49
N ALA A 44 35.64 17.17 18.63
CA ALA A 44 36.64 17.94 19.37
C ALA A 44 37.87 18.33 18.53
N GLU A 45 38.11 17.64 17.41
CA GLU A 45 39.18 17.88 16.44
C GLU A 45 38.79 18.90 15.33
N GLY A 46 37.61 19.53 15.41
CA GLY A 46 37.15 20.53 14.45
C GLY A 46 36.56 19.96 13.16
N LYS A 47 36.45 18.64 13.01
CA LYS A 47 35.81 18.02 11.84
C LYS A 47 34.30 17.98 12.01
N GLN A 48 33.59 18.52 11.01
CA GLN A 48 32.13 18.47 10.94
C GLN A 48 31.68 17.09 10.45
N ILE A 49 30.84 16.41 11.24
CA ILE A 49 30.20 15.14 10.91
C ILE A 49 28.70 15.38 10.77
N ILE A 50 28.12 14.86 9.68
CA ILE A 50 26.67 14.81 9.49
C ILE A 50 26.23 13.39 9.84
N ARG A 51 25.48 13.25 10.93
CA ARG A 51 24.87 11.97 11.32
C ARG A 51 23.43 11.95 10.84
N LYS A 52 23.11 10.96 10.02
CA LYS A 52 21.74 10.68 9.57
C LYS A 52 21.08 9.75 10.58
N GLN A 53 19.99 10.19 11.18
CA GLN A 53 19.18 9.39 12.10
C GLN A 53 17.83 9.08 11.45
N PRO A 54 17.32 7.85 11.60
CA PRO A 54 15.96 7.52 11.19
C PRO A 54 14.96 8.39 11.95
N GLY A 55 14.10 9.08 11.20
CA GLY A 55 13.06 9.97 11.69
C GLY A 55 11.70 9.27 11.76
N ALA A 56 10.63 10.06 11.65
CA ALA A 56 9.28 9.51 11.64
C ALA A 56 8.98 8.83 10.29
N ARG A 57 8.14 7.78 10.33
CA ARG A 57 7.55 7.20 9.12
C ARG A 57 6.53 8.17 8.55
N GLN A 58 6.65 8.48 7.27
CA GLN A 58 5.68 9.29 6.55
C GLN A 58 4.51 8.40 6.11
N ALA A 59 3.29 8.93 6.15
CA ALA A 59 2.12 8.23 5.65
C ALA A 59 2.23 8.11 4.12
N GLY A 60 2.15 6.88 3.61
CA GLY A 60 2.04 6.63 2.18
C GLY A 60 0.61 6.81 1.68
N GLU A 61 0.46 6.90 0.35
CA GLU A 61 -0.83 6.94 -0.33
C GLU A 61 -0.91 5.75 -1.29
N VAL A 62 -2.08 5.11 -1.40
CA VAL A 62 -2.30 4.05 -2.40
C VAL A 62 -3.42 4.46 -3.32
N THR A 63 -3.13 4.47 -4.61
CA THR A 63 -4.10 4.76 -5.66
C THR A 63 -4.53 3.45 -6.32
N ILE A 64 -5.82 3.16 -6.28
CA ILE A 64 -6.41 1.98 -6.91
C ILE A 64 -7.30 2.45 -8.05
N THR A 65 -6.99 1.98 -9.26
CA THR A 65 -7.79 2.26 -10.45
C THR A 65 -8.57 1.01 -10.83
N ARG A 66 -9.89 1.15 -10.95
CA ARG A 66 -10.78 0.06 -11.38
C ARG A 66 -11.64 0.47 -12.57
N GLY A 67 -11.99 -0.52 -13.39
CA GLY A 67 -13.06 -0.37 -14.37
C GLY A 67 -14.43 -0.32 -13.69
N LEU A 68 -15.38 0.37 -14.33
CA LEU A 68 -16.79 0.31 -13.94
C LEU A 68 -17.32 -1.09 -14.29
N ASP A 69 -17.49 -1.94 -13.29
CA ASP A 69 -18.08 -3.27 -13.44
C ASP A 69 -19.49 -3.34 -12.83
N LYS A 70 -20.10 -4.52 -12.89
CA LYS A 70 -21.41 -4.79 -12.28
C LYS A 70 -21.34 -4.97 -10.75
N SER A 71 -20.14 -5.03 -10.18
CA SER A 71 -19.92 -5.28 -8.75
C SER A 71 -20.10 -3.98 -7.97
N SER A 72 -21.20 -3.91 -7.23
CA SER A 72 -21.58 -2.73 -6.48
C SER A 72 -20.84 -2.58 -5.17
N GLU A 73 -20.17 -3.61 -4.65
CA GLU A 73 -19.63 -3.63 -3.28
C GLU A 73 -18.66 -2.48 -3.00
N PHE A 74 -17.65 -2.31 -3.86
CA PHE A 74 -16.68 -1.23 -3.71
C PHE A 74 -17.30 0.15 -3.93
N THR A 75 -18.24 0.28 -4.87
CA THR A 75 -18.96 1.54 -5.12
C THR A 75 -19.87 1.90 -3.94
N THR A 76 -20.49 0.90 -3.31
CA THR A 76 -21.28 1.08 -2.09
C THR A 76 -20.38 1.51 -0.94
N TRP A 77 -19.22 0.88 -0.75
CA TRP A 77 -18.24 1.32 0.24
C TRP A 77 -17.79 2.78 0.02
N ILE A 78 -17.53 3.19 -1.23
CA ILE A 78 -17.23 4.60 -1.57
C ILE A 78 -18.40 5.53 -1.20
N LYS A 79 -19.65 5.11 -1.46
CA LYS A 79 -20.82 5.93 -1.13
C LYS A 79 -21.04 6.04 0.38
N GLU A 80 -20.86 4.95 1.12
CA GLU A 80 -21.00 4.93 2.58
C GLU A 80 -19.92 5.79 3.25
N THR A 81 -18.68 5.73 2.77
CA THR A 81 -17.58 6.57 3.25
C THR A 81 -17.79 8.04 2.96
N LEU A 82 -18.05 8.40 1.69
CA LEU A 82 -18.11 9.80 1.25
C LEU A 82 -19.42 10.49 1.62
N ASN A 83 -20.57 9.82 1.47
CA ASN A 83 -21.87 10.47 1.61
C ASN A 83 -22.45 10.35 3.02
N ASN A 84 -22.26 9.19 3.67
CA ASN A 84 -22.83 8.93 4.99
C ASN A 84 -21.86 9.25 6.13
N GLY A 85 -20.60 9.57 5.82
CA GLY A 85 -19.58 9.92 6.81
C GLY A 85 -19.26 8.76 7.77
N ALA A 86 -19.53 7.52 7.37
CA ALA A 86 -19.35 6.33 8.18
C ALA A 86 -17.88 5.88 8.21
N VAL A 87 -16.98 6.77 8.63
CA VAL A 87 -15.53 6.59 8.57
C VAL A 87 -15.07 5.47 9.51
N ASP A 88 -15.68 5.35 10.70
CA ASP A 88 -15.29 4.34 11.70
C ASP A 88 -15.55 2.90 11.23
N THR A 89 -16.67 2.65 10.54
CA THR A 89 -17.01 1.33 10.00
C THR A 89 -16.34 1.05 8.67
N ALA A 90 -16.02 2.09 7.91
CA ALA A 90 -15.44 1.93 6.60
C ALA A 90 -13.91 1.83 6.59
N ARG A 91 -13.24 2.24 7.67
CA ARG A 91 -11.80 2.05 7.85
C ARG A 91 -11.50 0.56 8.06
N GLN A 92 -11.14 -0.11 6.99
CA GLN A 92 -10.75 -1.52 7.00
C GLN A 92 -9.33 -1.71 6.52
N ASN A 93 -8.72 -2.83 6.92
CA ASN A 93 -7.40 -3.21 6.45
C ASN A 93 -7.46 -3.55 4.96
N LEU A 94 -6.54 -2.98 4.18
CA LEU A 94 -6.42 -3.30 2.77
C LEU A 94 -5.44 -4.45 2.61
N THR A 95 -5.87 -5.51 1.93
CA THR A 95 -5.02 -6.65 1.60
C THR A 95 -4.84 -6.72 0.10
N ILE A 96 -3.60 -6.59 -0.35
CA ILE A 96 -3.20 -6.79 -1.74
C ILE A 96 -2.57 -8.18 -1.85
N GLU A 97 -3.11 -9.00 -2.74
CA GLU A 97 -2.65 -10.35 -2.99
C GLU A 97 -2.03 -10.44 -4.38
N ILE A 98 -0.75 -10.79 -4.45
CA ILE A 98 -0.05 -11.07 -5.70
C ILE A 98 -0.18 -12.57 -5.95
N LYS A 99 -0.67 -12.92 -7.14
CA LYS A 99 -0.97 -14.30 -7.52
C LYS A 99 -0.03 -14.81 -8.60
N ASP A 100 0.17 -16.11 -8.66
CA ASP A 100 0.88 -16.75 -9.75
C ASP A 100 -0.01 -17.00 -10.97
N SER A 101 0.57 -17.59 -12.01
CA SER A 101 -0.13 -18.00 -13.23
C SER A 101 -1.22 -19.05 -13.00
N THR A 102 -1.20 -19.74 -11.87
CA THR A 102 -2.23 -20.73 -11.48
C THR A 102 -3.32 -20.13 -10.59
N GLY A 103 -3.19 -18.86 -10.21
CA GLY A 103 -4.15 -18.13 -9.37
C GLY A 103 -3.93 -18.31 -7.86
N GLU A 104 -2.84 -18.97 -7.45
CA GLU A 104 -2.48 -19.09 -6.04
C GLU A 104 -1.80 -17.81 -5.54
N THR A 105 -2.14 -17.40 -4.32
CA THR A 105 -1.55 -16.21 -3.70
C THR A 105 -0.12 -16.51 -3.27
N VAL A 106 0.85 -15.88 -3.93
CA VAL A 106 2.29 -16.04 -3.65
C VAL A 106 2.77 -15.03 -2.62
N ARG A 107 2.17 -13.84 -2.59
CA ARG A 107 2.52 -12.79 -1.64
C ARG A 107 1.31 -11.99 -1.24
N ARG A 108 1.24 -11.68 0.05
CA ARG A 108 0.23 -10.80 0.63
C ARG A 108 0.90 -9.55 1.21
N ILE A 109 0.34 -8.40 0.91
CA ILE A 109 0.72 -7.10 1.46
C ILE A 109 -0.50 -6.55 2.17
N GLN A 110 -0.35 -6.19 3.44
CA GLN A 110 -1.43 -5.67 4.28
C GLN A 110 -1.10 -4.24 4.70
N LEU A 111 -2.08 -3.35 4.53
CA LEU A 111 -2.02 -1.94 4.88
C LEU A 111 -3.07 -1.61 5.95
#